data_AF-A0A0F5IUU5-F1
#
_entry.id   AF-A0A0F5IUU5-F1
#
_cell.length_a   1.000
_cell.length_b   1.000
_cell.length_c   1.000
_cell.angle_alpha   90.00
_cell.angle_beta   90.00
_cell.angle_gamma   90.00
#
_symmetry.space_group_name_H-M   'P 1'
#
loop_
_entity.id
_entity.type
_entity.pdbx_description
1 polymer ?
#
loop_
_entity_poly.entity_id
_entity_poly.type
_entity_poly.pdbx_seq_one_letter_code
_entity_poly.pdbx_strand_id
1 'polypeptide(L)'
;MEQEIQLNEHNKAEYPPMHTAEHILNQTMVRMFGCPRSKNAHIERKKSKCDYELSEAPTAEMMAEVERRINEVIEQHLPVTIEFIPKAEAGAIVDLSKLPEDASETLRIVRVGDYDACACIGAHVSNTSEIGRFKLLNYDYTDGRLRLRFKLETA
;
A
#
# COMPACT_ATOMS: atom_id res chain seq x y z
N MET A 1 -4.38 -33.91 2.39
CA MET A 1 -4.47 -33.05 3.59
C MET A 1 -4.31 -31.63 3.11
N GLU A 2 -5.42 -30.89 3.01
CA GLU A 2 -5.36 -29.44 2.80
C GLU A 2 -4.79 -28.85 4.09
N GLN A 3 -3.61 -28.23 4.01
CA GLN A 3 -3.02 -27.55 5.14
C GLN A 3 -3.85 -26.30 5.42
N GLU A 4 -4.44 -26.22 6.60
CA GLU A 4 -5.20 -25.06 7.05
C GLU A 4 -4.21 -23.91 7.27
N ILE A 5 -4.26 -22.90 6.40
CA ILE A 5 -3.32 -21.77 6.44
C ILE A 5 -3.74 -20.87 7.60
N GLN A 6 -2.97 -20.91 8.70
CA GLN A 6 -3.14 -19.98 9.80
C GLN A 6 -2.41 -18.66 9.51
N LEU A 7 -3.20 -17.61 9.34
CA LEU A 7 -2.74 -16.22 9.25
C LEU A 7 -3.00 -15.50 10.57
N ASN A 8 -2.22 -14.46 10.86
CA ASN A 8 -2.53 -13.52 11.93
C ASN A 8 -3.89 -12.83 11.67
N GLU A 9 -4.66 -12.56 12.73
CA GLU A 9 -5.94 -11.86 12.63
C GLU A 9 -5.77 -10.38 12.32
N HIS A 10 -6.70 -9.80 11.54
CA HIS A 10 -6.74 -8.36 11.25
C HIS A 10 -7.71 -7.63 12.20
N ASN A 11 -7.25 -6.55 12.86
CA ASN A 11 -7.94 -5.92 13.98
C ASN A 11 -8.88 -4.73 13.63
N LYS A 12 -9.18 -4.46 12.35
CA LYS A 12 -9.99 -3.29 11.95
C LYS A 12 -11.03 -3.61 10.88
N ALA A 13 -12.10 -2.82 10.85
CA ALA A 13 -13.07 -2.85 9.74
C ALA A 13 -12.38 -2.34 8.46
N GLU A 14 -12.14 -3.25 7.53
CA GLU A 14 -11.36 -2.97 6.33
C GLU A 14 -12.23 -2.36 5.22
N TYR A 15 -11.63 -1.45 4.46
CA TYR A 15 -12.21 -1.00 3.19
C TYR A 15 -11.24 -1.35 2.06
N PRO A 16 -11.45 -2.47 1.36
CA PRO A 16 -10.50 -3.02 0.40
C PRO A 16 -10.02 -2.06 -0.70
N PRO A 17 -10.87 -1.16 -1.24
CA PRO A 17 -10.44 -0.14 -2.19
C PRO A 17 -9.34 0.78 -1.62
N MET A 18 -9.53 1.26 -0.40
CA MET A 18 -8.58 2.17 0.25
C MET A 18 -7.30 1.44 0.66
N HIS A 19 -7.39 0.18 1.07
CA HIS A 19 -6.20 -0.62 1.39
C HIS A 19 -5.36 -0.89 0.15
N THR A 20 -5.99 -1.16 -1.00
CA THR A 20 -5.27 -1.34 -2.26
C THR A 20 -4.68 -0.02 -2.76
N ALA A 21 -5.37 1.11 -2.57
CA ALA A 21 -4.84 2.43 -2.86
C ALA A 21 -3.60 2.76 -2.00
N GLU A 22 -3.55 2.32 -0.74
CA GLU A 22 -2.38 2.44 0.13
C GLU A 22 -1.16 1.71 -0.44
N HIS A 23 -1.36 0.50 -0.99
CA HIS A 23 -0.30 -0.26 -1.63
C HIS A 23 0.29 0.47 -2.83
N ILE A 24 -0.58 0.99 -3.71
CA ILE A 24 -0.17 1.77 -4.88
C ILE A 24 0.57 3.04 -4.43
N LEU A 25 0.05 3.75 -3.43
CA LEU A 25 0.70 4.94 -2.88
C LEU A 25 2.09 4.62 -2.34
N ASN A 26 2.22 3.60 -1.49
CA ASN A 26 3.50 3.19 -0.93
C ASN A 26 4.55 2.93 -2.02
N GLN A 27 4.17 2.15 -3.02
CA GLN A 27 5.08 1.80 -4.08
C GLN A 27 5.39 2.98 -5.02
N THR A 28 4.44 3.90 -5.20
CA THR A 28 4.68 5.19 -5.87
C THR A 28 5.77 5.97 -5.12
N MET A 29 5.64 6.07 -3.80
CA MET A 29 6.59 6.80 -2.96
C MET A 29 7.98 6.16 -2.96
N VAL A 30 8.07 4.83 -2.88
CA VAL A 30 9.33 4.08 -3.00
C VAL A 30 10.01 4.37 -4.33
N ARG A 31 9.27 4.30 -5.45
CA ARG A 31 9.83 4.51 -6.80
C ARG A 31 10.23 5.97 -7.07
N MET A 32 9.49 6.94 -6.55
CA MET A 32 9.75 8.36 -6.80
C MET A 32 10.80 8.97 -5.88
N PHE A 33 10.81 8.58 -4.61
CA PHE A 33 11.63 9.23 -3.58
C PHE A 33 12.69 8.30 -2.97
N GLY A 34 12.69 7.01 -3.31
CA GLY A 34 13.61 6.04 -2.72
C GLY A 34 13.40 5.82 -1.22
N CYS A 35 12.25 6.26 -0.68
CA CYS A 35 11.94 6.11 0.74
C CYS A 35 11.34 4.73 1.03
N PRO A 36 11.46 4.22 2.27
CA PRO A 36 10.71 3.04 2.68
C PRO A 36 9.19 3.25 2.57
N ARG A 37 8.44 2.15 2.51
CA ARG A 37 6.97 2.18 2.65
C ARG A 37 6.57 2.86 3.97
N SER A 38 5.41 3.50 4.03
CA SER A 38 4.90 4.20 5.22
C SER A 38 4.91 3.33 6.48
N LYS A 39 5.52 3.81 7.56
CA LYS A 39 5.47 3.15 8.89
C LYS A 39 4.25 3.58 9.70
N ASN A 40 3.57 4.64 9.29
CA ASN A 40 2.40 5.19 9.99
C ASN A 40 1.28 5.42 8.97
N ALA A 41 0.49 4.38 8.76
CA ALA A 41 -0.68 4.42 7.88
C ALA A 41 -1.96 4.31 8.71
N HIS A 42 -2.87 5.27 8.55
CA HIS A 42 -4.23 5.17 9.08
C HIS A 42 -5.18 5.09 7.89
N ILE A 43 -5.64 3.87 7.62
CA ILE A 43 -6.48 3.54 6.48
C ILE A 43 -7.93 3.44 6.93
N GLU A 44 -8.76 4.34 6.43
CA GLU A 44 -10.17 4.49 6.81
C GLU A 44 -11.01 4.71 5.54
N ARG A 45 -12.29 4.33 5.57
CA ARG A 45 -13.16 4.43 4.39
C ARG A 45 -13.29 5.84 3.81
N LYS A 46 -13.35 6.86 4.66
CA LYS A 46 -13.63 8.24 4.23
C LYS A 46 -12.39 9.06 3.91
N LYS A 47 -11.37 8.99 4.77
CA LYS A 47 -10.13 9.78 4.67
C LYS A 47 -9.00 9.01 5.32
N SER A 48 -7.92 8.82 4.58
CA SER A 48 -6.75 8.08 5.03
C SER A 48 -5.54 8.99 5.09
N LYS A 49 -4.49 8.54 5.79
CA LYS A 49 -3.20 9.20 5.80
C LYS A 49 -2.05 8.21 5.83
N CYS A 50 -0.91 8.62 5.29
CA CYS A 50 0.36 7.91 5.33
C CYS A 50 1.49 8.89 5.59
N ASP A 51 2.48 8.46 6.37
CA ASP A 51 3.68 9.25 6.66
C ASP A 51 4.91 8.60 6.03
N TYR A 52 5.73 9.41 5.39
CA TYR A 52 6.99 9.03 4.75
C TYR A 52 8.14 9.84 5.31
N GLU A 53 9.29 9.20 5.50
CA GLU A 53 10.53 9.86 5.91
C GLU A 53 11.30 10.25 4.63
N LEU A 54 11.47 11.55 4.39
CA LEU A 54 12.19 12.12 3.26
C LEU A 54 13.28 13.07 3.76
N SER A 55 14.38 13.19 3.01
CA SER A 55 15.45 14.15 3.33
C SER A 55 15.04 15.60 3.05
N GLU A 56 14.14 15.81 2.10
CA GLU A 56 13.76 17.12 1.59
C GLU A 56 12.24 17.21 1.36
N ALA A 57 11.71 18.43 1.46
CA ALA A 57 10.31 18.67 1.19
C ALA A 57 10.01 18.48 -0.32
N PRO A 58 8.99 17.70 -0.70
CA PRO A 58 8.63 17.56 -2.10
C PRO A 58 8.02 18.86 -2.64
N THR A 59 8.25 19.15 -3.92
CA THR A 59 7.61 20.29 -4.58
C THR A 59 6.13 20.00 -4.84
N ALA A 60 5.36 21.06 -5.10
CA ALA A 60 3.95 20.90 -5.49
C ALA A 60 3.80 20.08 -6.79
N GLU A 61 4.74 20.21 -7.73
CA GLU A 61 4.77 19.41 -8.97
C GLU A 61 5.03 17.93 -8.68
N MET A 62 5.96 17.60 -7.78
CA MET A 62 6.19 16.23 -7.35
C MET A 62 4.95 15.62 -6.68
N MET A 63 4.23 16.40 -5.87
CA MET A 63 2.99 15.91 -5.23
C MET A 63 1.84 15.74 -6.22
N ALA A 64 1.75 16.58 -7.24
CA ALA A 64 0.82 16.38 -8.35
C ALA A 64 1.18 15.12 -9.15
N GLU A 65 2.47 14.87 -9.36
CA GLU A 65 2.97 13.67 -10.03
C GLU A 65 2.67 12.38 -9.24
N VAL A 66 2.76 12.41 -7.90
CA VAL A 66 2.34 11.30 -7.03
C VAL A 66 0.86 10.97 -7.28
N GLU A 67 -0.03 11.97 -7.21
CA GLU A 67 -1.47 11.77 -7.45
C GLU A 67 -1.73 11.24 -8.87
N ARG A 68 -1.02 11.77 -9.88
CA ARG A 68 -1.13 11.35 -11.28
C ARG A 68 -0.76 9.88 -11.45
N ARG A 69 0.43 9.47 -10.99
CA ARG A 69 0.92 8.08 -11.12
C ARG A 69 0.02 7.06 -10.43
N ILE A 70 -0.51 7.39 -9.26
CA ILE A 70 -1.45 6.50 -8.56
C ILE A 70 -2.70 6.27 -9.42
N ASN A 71 -3.25 7.33 -9.99
CA ASN A 71 -4.42 7.21 -10.87
C ASN A 71 -4.08 6.49 -12.19
N GLU A 72 -2.89 6.67 -12.77
CA GLU A 72 -2.45 5.89 -13.93
C GLU A 72 -2.39 4.38 -13.64
N VAL A 73 -1.96 3.98 -12.45
CA VAL A 73 -1.96 2.56 -12.04
C VAL A 73 -3.38 2.05 -11.85
N ILE A 74 -4.26 2.89 -11.30
CA ILE A 74 -5.68 2.55 -11.16
C ILE A 74 -6.31 2.31 -12.54
N GLU A 75 -6.11 3.22 -13.48
CA GLU A 75 -6.63 3.19 -14.86
C GLU A 75 -6.07 2.05 -15.72
N GLN A 76 -4.95 1.44 -15.32
CA GLN A 76 -4.43 0.23 -15.97
C GLN A 76 -5.26 -1.03 -15.67
N HIS A 77 -6.21 -0.96 -14.73
CA HIS A 77 -7.09 -2.08 -14.36
C HIS A 77 -6.28 -3.36 -14.05
N LEU A 78 -5.23 -3.22 -13.25
CA LEU A 78 -4.33 -4.32 -12.92
C LEU A 78 -5.05 -5.35 -12.05
N PRO A 79 -4.79 -6.66 -12.26
CA PRO A 79 -5.28 -7.69 -11.36
C PRO A 79 -4.60 -7.56 -9.99
N VAL A 80 -5.37 -7.80 -8.93
CA VAL A 80 -4.86 -7.88 -7.56
C VAL A 80 -4.95 -9.33 -7.11
N THR A 81 -3.79 -9.97 -6.93
CA THR A 81 -3.70 -11.40 -6.67
C THR A 81 -3.11 -11.68 -5.31
N ILE A 82 -3.48 -12.82 -4.75
CA ILE A 82 -3.02 -13.29 -3.44
C ILE A 82 -2.30 -14.62 -3.65
N GLU A 83 -1.11 -14.74 -3.08
CA GLU A 83 -0.36 -15.98 -3.02
C GLU A 83 0.12 -16.25 -1.59
N PHE A 84 0.32 -17.52 -1.26
CA PHE A 84 0.83 -17.95 0.03
C PHE A 84 2.20 -18.57 -0.17
N ILE A 85 3.22 -17.94 0.41
CA ILE A 85 4.61 -18.31 0.19
C ILE A 85 5.29 -18.54 1.54
N PRO A 86 6.19 -19.53 1.67
CA PRO A 86 7.03 -19.67 2.85
C PRO A 86 7.82 -18.39 3.12
N LYS A 87 7.89 -17.96 4.39
CA LYS A 87 8.65 -16.79 4.85
C LYS A 87 10.11 -16.84 4.41
N ALA A 88 10.69 -18.04 4.38
CA ALA A 88 12.05 -18.30 3.91
C ALA A 88 12.28 -17.94 2.42
N GLU A 89 11.25 -18.00 1.60
CA GLU A 89 11.31 -17.70 0.15
C GLU A 89 10.85 -16.27 -0.17
N ALA A 90 10.01 -15.70 0.70
CA ALA A 90 9.37 -14.40 0.47
C ALA A 90 10.35 -13.22 0.43
N GLY A 91 11.52 -13.33 1.08
CA GLY A 91 12.51 -12.25 1.12
C GLY A 91 13.13 -11.89 -0.24
N ALA A 92 13.03 -12.78 -1.23
CA ALA A 92 13.41 -12.49 -2.61
C ALA A 92 12.36 -11.67 -3.36
N ILE A 93 11.14 -11.56 -2.81
CA ILE A 93 9.96 -11.01 -3.48
C ILE A 93 9.52 -9.70 -2.81
N VAL A 94 9.49 -9.66 -1.48
CA VAL A 94 8.95 -8.56 -0.70
C VAL A 94 9.90 -8.15 0.43
N ASP A 95 9.80 -6.89 0.85
CA ASP A 95 10.48 -6.40 2.04
C ASP A 95 9.86 -7.02 3.31
N LEU A 96 10.65 -7.81 4.02
CA LEU A 96 10.25 -8.49 5.26
C LEU A 96 10.49 -7.66 6.53
N SER A 97 11.08 -6.46 6.41
CA SER A 97 11.49 -5.63 7.56
C SER A 97 10.33 -5.19 8.47
N LYS A 98 9.08 -5.31 7.98
CA LYS A 98 7.86 -4.94 8.69
C LYS A 98 7.12 -6.10 9.33
N LEU A 99 7.59 -7.33 9.16
CA LEU A 99 6.97 -8.47 9.80
C LEU A 99 7.19 -8.40 11.32
N PRO A 100 6.16 -8.69 12.13
CA PRO A 100 6.35 -8.83 13.56
C PRO A 100 7.24 -10.06 13.87
N GLU A 101 7.85 -10.08 15.06
CA GLU A 101 8.74 -11.18 15.47
C GLU A 101 8.03 -12.55 15.44
N ASP A 102 6.72 -12.57 15.68
CA ASP A 102 5.84 -13.75 15.68
C ASP A 102 5.13 -13.98 14.32
N ALA A 103 5.60 -13.36 13.24
CA ALA A 103 5.03 -13.57 11.91
C ALA A 103 5.11 -15.05 11.48
N SER A 104 3.97 -15.57 11.01
CA SER A 104 3.80 -16.95 10.51
C SER A 104 4.88 -17.35 9.50
N GLU A 105 5.22 -18.65 9.51
CA GLU A 105 6.12 -19.25 8.52
C GLU A 105 5.53 -19.25 7.10
N THR A 106 4.23 -19.04 6.96
CA THR A 106 3.55 -18.80 5.67
C THR A 106 3.09 -17.35 5.61
N LEU A 107 3.52 -16.63 4.59
CA LEU A 107 3.12 -15.24 4.36
C LEU A 107 2.07 -15.17 3.26
N ARG A 108 1.07 -14.32 3.49
CA ARG A 108 0.12 -13.88 2.46
C ARG A 108 0.73 -12.70 1.70
N ILE A 109 1.08 -12.93 0.45
CA ILE A 109 1.62 -11.92 -0.45
C ILE A 109 0.50 -11.39 -1.33
N VAL A 110 0.31 -10.08 -1.32
CA VAL A 110 -0.63 -9.37 -2.19
C VAL A 110 0.17 -8.70 -3.29
N ARG A 111 -0.23 -8.96 -4.54
CA ARG A 111 0.33 -8.29 -5.72
C ARG A 111 -0.69 -7.38 -6.36
N VAL A 112 -0.26 -6.22 -6.83
CA VAL A 112 -1.04 -5.31 -7.68
C VAL A 112 -0.37 -5.30 -9.05
N GLY A 113 -0.79 -6.21 -9.93
CA GLY A 113 -0.07 -6.52 -11.17
C GLY A 113 1.44 -6.67 -10.95
N ASP A 114 2.23 -6.08 -11.85
CA ASP A 114 3.69 -5.95 -11.71
C ASP A 114 4.10 -4.65 -11.01
N TYR A 115 3.14 -3.93 -10.41
CA TYR A 115 3.38 -2.64 -9.78
C TYR A 115 3.92 -2.82 -8.36
N ASP A 116 3.17 -3.52 -7.52
CA ASP A 116 3.48 -3.72 -6.11
C ASP A 116 3.40 -5.20 -5.70
N ALA A 117 4.23 -5.60 -4.75
CA ALA A 117 4.15 -6.86 -4.05
C ALA A 117 4.48 -6.63 -2.56
N CYS A 118 3.60 -7.05 -1.66
CA CYS A 118 3.74 -6.79 -0.23
C CYS A 118 3.16 -7.94 0.59
N ALA A 119 3.82 -8.30 1.70
CA ALA A 119 3.23 -9.19 2.70
C ALA A 119 2.12 -8.42 3.44
N CYS A 120 0.87 -8.85 3.25
CA CYS A 120 -0.29 -8.19 3.83
C CYS A 120 -1.38 -9.20 4.16
N ILE A 121 -1.96 -9.09 5.35
CA ILE A 121 -3.07 -9.94 5.82
C ILE A 121 -4.46 -9.32 5.58
N GLY A 122 -4.52 -8.08 5.09
CA GLY A 122 -5.78 -7.36 4.96
C GLY A 122 -6.56 -7.63 3.67
N ALA A 123 -7.80 -7.17 3.63
CA ALA A 123 -8.67 -7.29 2.47
C ALA A 123 -8.28 -6.30 1.36
N HIS A 124 -8.33 -6.78 0.13
CA HIS A 124 -8.02 -6.02 -1.09
C HIS A 124 -9.12 -6.21 -2.13
N VAL A 125 -9.20 -5.27 -3.08
CA VAL A 125 -10.03 -5.45 -4.28
C VAL A 125 -9.42 -6.54 -5.16
N SER A 126 -10.17 -7.04 -6.13
CA SER A 126 -9.67 -8.01 -7.12
C SER A 126 -9.02 -7.35 -8.33
N ASN A 127 -9.36 -6.08 -8.59
CA ASN A 127 -8.82 -5.30 -9.69
C ASN A 127 -8.72 -3.81 -9.31
N THR A 128 -7.69 -3.12 -9.79
CA THR A 128 -7.50 -1.68 -9.46
C THR A 128 -8.64 -0.79 -9.95
N SER A 129 -9.41 -1.20 -10.97
CA SER A 129 -10.61 -0.46 -11.41
C SER A 129 -11.67 -0.29 -10.31
N GLU A 130 -11.71 -1.19 -9.32
CA GLU A 130 -12.65 -1.13 -8.19
C GLU A 130 -12.32 0.00 -7.19
N ILE A 131 -11.16 0.65 -7.32
CA ILE A 131 -10.69 1.69 -6.40
C ILE A 131 -11.45 3.01 -6.60
N GLY A 132 -11.94 3.28 -7.82
CA GLY A 132 -12.46 4.59 -8.20
C GLY A 132 -11.31 5.55 -8.51
N ARG A 133 -11.33 6.78 -7.98
CA ARG A 133 -10.28 7.78 -8.21
C ARG A 133 -9.56 8.14 -6.90
N PHE A 134 -8.23 8.14 -6.95
CA PHE A 134 -7.42 8.64 -5.83
C PHE A 134 -7.38 10.17 -5.85
N LYS A 135 -7.72 10.78 -4.70
CA LYS A 135 -7.62 12.23 -4.51
C LYS A 135 -6.70 12.57 -3.34
N LEU A 136 -5.60 13.26 -3.63
CA LEU A 136 -4.76 13.90 -2.61
C LEU A 136 -5.49 15.15 -2.07
N LEU A 137 -5.71 15.20 -0.75
CA LEU A 137 -6.42 16.31 -0.10
C LEU A 137 -5.46 17.42 0.31
N ASN A 138 -4.39 17.04 1.00
CA ASN A 138 -3.30 17.93 1.39
C ASN A 138 -2.08 17.10 1.81
N TYR A 139 -0.97 17.81 1.98
CA TYR A 139 0.25 17.27 2.55
C TYR A 139 0.94 18.32 3.43
N ASP A 140 1.70 17.86 4.41
CA ASP A 140 2.61 18.70 5.20
C ASP A 140 3.96 18.00 5.35
N TYR A 141 5.03 18.80 5.36
CA TYR A 141 6.39 18.34 5.59
C TYR A 141 6.96 19.06 6.82
N THR A 142 7.32 18.28 7.83
CA THR A 142 7.86 18.78 9.10
C THR A 142 8.94 17.82 9.58
N ASP A 143 10.14 18.34 9.84
CA ASP A 143 11.27 17.60 10.43
C ASP A 143 11.57 16.24 9.75
N GLY A 144 11.67 16.24 8.41
CA GLY A 144 11.95 15.00 7.65
C GLY A 144 10.74 14.11 7.41
N ARG A 145 9.57 14.45 7.95
CA ARG A 145 8.34 13.66 7.78
C ARG A 145 7.37 14.34 6.84
N LEU A 146 7.11 13.70 5.72
CA LEU A 146 6.03 14.02 4.81
C LEU A 146 4.75 13.26 5.20
N ARG A 147 3.67 13.97 5.51
CA ARG A 147 2.35 13.38 5.77
C ARG A 147 1.40 13.66 4.61
N LEU A 148 0.87 12.62 3.98
CA LEU A 148 -0.16 12.70 2.94
C LEU A 148 -1.52 12.42 3.55
N ARG A 149 -2.53 13.22 3.21
CA ARG A 149 -3.94 12.93 3.50
C ARG A 149 -4.69 12.79 2.20
N PHE A 150 -5.45 11.72 2.05
CA PHE A 150 -6.11 11.38 0.80
C PHE A 150 -7.48 10.74 1.03
N LYS A 151 -8.27 10.68 -0.03
CA LYS A 151 -9.55 9.97 -0.08
C LYS A 151 -9.69 9.27 -1.43
N LEU A 152 -10.69 8.39 -1.52
CA LEU A 152 -11.17 7.87 -2.78
C LEU A 152 -12.46 8.58 -3.16
N GLU A 153 -12.59 8.90 -4.44
CA GLU A 153 -13.82 9.37 -5.05
C GLU A 153 -14.39 8.20 -5.85
N THR A 154 -15.55 7.70 -5.44
CA THR A 154 -16.29 6.71 -6.23
C THR A 154 -16.85 7.39 -7.47
N ALA A 155 -16.73 6.72 -8.61
CA ALA A 155 -17.43 7.09 -9.83
C ALA A 155 -18.95 7.05 -9.65
#